data_AF-A0A2T2RD83-F1
#
_entry.id   AF-A0A2T2RD83-F1
#
_cell.length_a   1.000
_cell.length_b   1.000
_cell.length_c   1.000
_cell.angle_alpha   90.00
_cell.angle_beta   90.00
_cell.angle_gamma   90.00
#
_symmetry.space_group_name_H-M   'P 1'
#
loop_
_entity.id
_entity.type
_entity.pdbx_description
1 polymer ?
#
loop_
_entity_poly.entity_id
_entity_poly.type
_entity_poly.pdbx_seq_one_letter_code
_entity_poly.pdbx_strand_id
1 'polypeptide(L)'
;MLYNKGVIYQQQEKLKPAINNYTQAIAINPHYASAYENRGFAYRQKGNKNKAIENLKKAMSLYQEQGKTKKYQKMQEILNQLR
;
A
#
# COMPACT_ATOMS: atom_id res chain seq x y z
N MET A 1 -15.15 3.83 3.58
CA MET A 1 -14.72 4.86 4.57
C MET A 1 -13.29 4.62 5.09
N LEU A 2 -12.92 3.41 5.51
CA LEU A 2 -11.61 3.13 6.14
C LEU A 2 -10.41 3.49 5.25
N TYR A 3 -10.42 3.10 3.97
CA TYR A 3 -9.35 3.49 3.04
C TYR A 3 -9.20 5.01 2.92
N ASN A 4 -10.30 5.75 2.74
CA ASN A 4 -10.28 7.22 2.65
C ASN A 4 -9.76 7.86 3.95
N LYS A 5 -10.16 7.34 5.12
CA LYS A 5 -9.59 7.78 6.41
C LYS A 5 -8.08 7.54 6.47
N GLY A 6 -7.61 6.39 5.96
CA GLY A 6 -6.18 6.10 5.84
C GLY A 6 -5.43 7.14 5.01
N VAL A 7 -5.99 7.53 3.86
CA VAL A 7 -5.43 8.56 2.98
C VAL A 7 -5.37 9.93 3.68
N ILE A 8 -6.46 10.33 4.35
CA ILE A 8 -6.53 11.60 5.08
C ILE A 8 -5.47 11.64 6.19
N TYR A 9 -5.33 10.56 6.97
CA TYR A 9 -4.30 10.50 8.01
C TYR A 9 -2.89 10.54 7.46
N GLN A 10 -2.65 9.91 6.30
CA GLN A 10 -1.34 9.94 5.66
C GLN A 10 -0.98 11.35 5.16
N GLN A 11 -1.95 12.09 4.61
CA GLN A 11 -1.77 13.49 4.22
C GLN A 11 -1.46 14.40 5.43
N GLN A 12 -1.96 14.04 6.61
CA GLN A 12 -1.63 14.69 7.88
C GLN A 12 -0.33 14.17 8.52
N GLU A 13 0.45 13.36 7.80
CA GLU A 13 1.67 12.67 8.30
C GLU A 13 1.44 11.77 9.52
N LYS A 14 0.18 11.46 9.84
CA LYS A 14 -0.22 10.55 10.91
C LYS A 14 -0.14 9.10 10.42
N LEU A 15 1.10 8.62 10.28
CA LEU A 15 1.40 7.31 9.69
C LEU A 15 0.79 6.13 10.46
N LYS A 16 0.80 6.14 11.80
CA LYS A 16 0.24 5.04 12.60
C LYS A 16 -1.29 4.92 12.41
N PRO A 17 -2.09 5.99 12.54
CA PRO A 17 -3.51 5.96 12.16
C PRO A 17 -3.76 5.56 10.71
N ALA A 18 -2.95 6.04 9.75
CA ALA A 18 -3.09 5.67 8.34
C ALA A 18 -2.92 4.15 8.13
N ILE A 19 -1.84 3.57 8.66
CA ILE A 19 -1.55 2.13 8.59
C ILE A 19 -2.68 1.29 9.22
N ASN A 20 -3.23 1.72 10.35
CA ASN A 20 -4.33 1.01 11.00
C ASN A 20 -5.59 0.99 10.12
N ASN A 21 -5.94 2.14 9.52
CA ASN A 21 -7.09 2.25 8.64
C ASN A 21 -6.92 1.41 7.35
N TYR A 22 -5.74 1.41 6.75
CA TYR A 22 -5.46 0.53 5.61
C TYR A 22 -5.52 -0.94 6.00
N THR A 23 -5.06 -1.30 7.20
CA THR A 23 -5.11 -2.69 7.70
C THR A 23 -6.55 -3.16 7.87
N GLN A 24 -7.44 -2.32 8.42
CA GLN A 24 -8.87 -2.65 8.50
C GLN A 24 -9.52 -2.74 7.12
N ALA A 25 -9.16 -1.85 6.18
CA ALA A 25 -9.66 -1.92 4.81
C ALA A 25 -9.24 -3.23 4.10
N ILE A 26 -8.02 -3.70 4.36
CA ILE A 26 -7.49 -4.97 3.85
C ILE A 26 -8.18 -6.17 4.50
N ALA A 27 -8.48 -6.12 5.80
CA ALA A 27 -9.20 -7.19 6.49
C ALA A 27 -10.61 -7.39 5.92
N ILE A 28 -11.26 -6.30 5.49
CA ILE A 28 -12.59 -6.36 4.84
C ILE A 28 -12.49 -6.82 3.38
N ASN A 29 -11.48 -6.34 2.65
CA ASN A 29 -11.25 -6.76 1.27
C ASN A 29 -9.76 -7.10 1.04
N PRO A 30 -9.40 -8.39 1.13
CA PRO A 30 -8.04 -8.86 0.91
C PRO A 30 -7.51 -8.66 -0.52
N HIS A 31 -8.38 -8.37 -1.50
CA HIS A 31 -8.02 -8.07 -2.87
C HIS A 31 -7.90 -6.56 -3.15
N TYR A 32 -7.98 -5.70 -2.12
CA TYR A 32 -7.90 -4.26 -2.31
C TYR A 32 -6.46 -3.74 -2.53
N ALA A 33 -5.97 -3.87 -3.75
CA ALA A 33 -4.60 -3.52 -4.15
C ALA A 33 -4.14 -2.13 -3.69
N SER A 34 -4.99 -1.11 -3.82
CA SER A 34 -4.66 0.27 -3.43
C SER A 34 -4.47 0.45 -1.92
N ALA A 35 -5.17 -0.35 -1.09
CA ALA A 35 -4.95 -0.33 0.35
C ALA A 35 -3.57 -0.90 0.71
N TYR A 36 -3.11 -1.95 0.02
CA TYR A 36 -1.75 -2.46 0.17
C TYR A 36 -0.70 -1.47 -0.34
N GLU A 37 -0.91 -0.85 -1.50
CA GLU A 37 -0.01 0.19 -2.06
C GLU A 37 0.20 1.33 -1.05
N ASN A 38 -0.88 1.91 -0.54
CA ASN A 38 -0.79 3.04 0.39
C ASN A 38 -0.24 2.63 1.75
N ARG A 39 -0.56 1.43 2.26
CA ARG A 39 0.05 0.92 3.48
C ARG A 39 1.55 0.70 3.31
N GLY A 40 1.99 0.23 2.14
CA GLY A 40 3.40 0.11 1.78
C GLY A 40 4.12 1.45 1.77
N PHE A 41 3.52 2.48 1.17
CA PHE A 41 4.08 3.85 1.22
C PHE A 41 4.09 4.45 2.62
N ALA A 42 3.08 4.19 3.45
CA ALA A 42 3.07 4.63 4.84
C ALA A 42 4.19 3.96 5.65
N TYR A 43 4.46 2.66 5.43
CA TYR A 43 5.60 1.98 6.04
C TYR A 43 6.96 2.51 5.55
N ARG A 44 7.08 2.84 4.26
CA ARG A 44 8.28 3.46 3.70
C ARG A 44 8.56 4.82 4.35
N GLN A 45 7.55 5.67 4.49
CA GLN A 45 7.66 6.97 5.18
C GLN A 45 8.05 6.81 6.65
N LYS A 46 7.59 5.73 7.30
CA LYS A 46 7.99 5.38 8.69
C LYS A 46 9.41 4.80 8.78
N GLY A 47 10.14 4.65 7.66
CA GLY A 47 11.46 4.03 7.61
C GLY A 47 11.46 2.50 7.68
N ASN A 48 10.29 1.85 7.68
CA ASN A 48 10.21 0.39 7.69
C ASN A 48 10.23 -0.18 6.26
N LYS A 49 11.45 -0.28 5.70
CA LYS A 49 11.70 -0.78 4.34
C LYS A 49 11.14 -2.19 4.10
N ASN A 50 11.31 -3.09 5.06
CA ASN A 50 10.84 -4.48 4.94
C ASN A 50 9.32 -4.57 4.81
N LYS A 51 8.58 -3.88 5.69
CA LYS A 51 7.11 -3.84 5.62
C LYS A 51 6.62 -3.11 4.37
N ALA A 52 7.35 -2.10 3.88
CA ALA A 52 7.03 -1.45 2.62
C ALA A 52 7.10 -2.44 1.46
N ILE A 53 8.22 -3.16 1.31
CA ILE A 53 8.42 -4.14 0.24
C ILE A 53 7.35 -5.25 0.27
N GLU A 54 7.04 -5.79 1.46
CA GLU A 54 6.00 -6.82 1.63
C GLU A 54 4.65 -6.35 1.07
N ASN A 55 4.21 -5.14 1.46
CA ASN A 55 2.93 -4.59 1.04
C ASN A 55 2.90 -4.22 -0.46
N LEU A 56 3.99 -3.65 -0.97
CA LEU A 56 4.10 -3.28 -2.37
C LEU A 56 4.13 -4.52 -3.28
N LYS A 57 4.78 -5.62 -2.88
CA LYS A 57 4.71 -6.91 -3.58
C LYS A 57 3.28 -7.45 -3.63
N LYS A 58 2.56 -7.40 -2.51
CA LYS A 58 1.15 -7.84 -2.50
C LYS A 58 0.27 -6.97 -3.39
N ALA A 59 0.46 -5.65 -3.38
CA ALA A 59 -0.22 -4.74 -4.29
C ALA A 59 0.10 -5.05 -5.76
N MET A 60 1.36 -5.36 -6.10
CA MET A 60 1.78 -5.74 -7.45
C MET A 60 1.04 -6.98 -7.95
N SER A 61 1.00 -8.06 -7.16
CA SER A 61 0.26 -9.30 -7.48
C SER A 61 -1.22 -9.01 -7.77
N LEU A 62 -1.87 -8.26 -6.87
CA LEU A 62 -3.27 -7.92 -7.02
C LEU A 62 -3.53 -7.03 -8.24
N TYR A 63 -2.62 -6.12 -8.58
CA TYR A 63 -2.75 -5.31 -9.79
C TYR A 63 -2.60 -6.14 -11.06
N GLN A 64 -1.73 -7.16 -11.05
CA GLN A 64 -1.64 -8.12 -12.15
C GLN A 64 -2.95 -8.91 -12.31
N GLU A 65 -3.46 -9.47 -11.21
CA GLU A 65 -4.73 -10.21 -11.18
C GLU A 65 -5.92 -9.34 -11.66
N GLN A 66 -5.90 -8.04 -11.36
CA GLN A 66 -6.92 -7.08 -11.78
C GLN A 66 -6.73 -6.56 -13.22
N GLY A 67 -5.73 -7.03 -13.96
CA GLY A 67 -5.41 -6.53 -15.31
C GLY A 67 -4.93 -5.07 -15.34
N LYS A 68 -4.50 -4.51 -14.19
CA LYS A 68 -4.05 -3.12 -14.06
C LYS A 68 -2.57 -2.99 -14.42
N THR A 69 -2.23 -3.23 -15.68
CA THR A 69 -0.85 -3.32 -16.20
C THR A 69 0.01 -2.09 -15.87
N LYS A 70 -0.53 -0.87 -15.98
CA LYS A 70 0.21 0.36 -15.61
C LYS A 70 0.59 0.41 -14.13
N LYS A 71 -0.31 -0.02 -13.25
CA LYS A 71 -0.07 -0.07 -11.80
C LYS A 71 0.91 -1.18 -11.44
N TYR A 72 0.82 -2.32 -12.13
CA TYR A 72 1.78 -3.41 -12.01
C TYR A 72 3.21 -2.95 -12.36
N GLN A 73 3.40 -2.35 -13.54
CA GLN A 73 4.72 -1.86 -14.00
C GLN A 73 5.29 -0.82 -13.03
N LYS A 74 4.47 0.16 -12.62
CA LYS A 74 4.86 1.15 -11.60
C LYS A 74 5.32 0.48 -10.31
N MET A 75 4.64 -0.57 -9.87
CA MET A 75 5.00 -1.26 -8.63
C MET A 75 6.32 -2.02 -8.78
N GLN A 76 6.57 -2.62 -9.94
CA GLN A 76 7.83 -3.28 -10.27
C GLN A 76 9.00 -2.28 -10.24
N GLU A 77 8.85 -1.10 -10.83
CA GLU A 77 9.84 -0.03 -10.79
C GLU A 77 10.15 0.43 -9.35
N ILE A 78 9.11 0.71 -8.56
CA ILE A 78 9.27 1.12 -7.16
C ILE A 78 9.99 0.04 -6.35
N LEU A 79 9.64 -1.23 -6.55
CA LEU A 79 10.28 -2.34 -5.85
C LEU A 79 11.74 -2.51 -6.24
N ASN A 80 12.12 -2.22 -7.49
CA ASN A 80 13.51 -2.24 -7.93
C ASN A 80 14.33 -1.12 -7.28
N GLN A 81 13.74 0.08 -7.10
CA GLN A 81 14.39 1.19 -6.39
C GLN A 81 14.51 0.96 -4.88
N LEU A 82 13.69 0.06 -4.33
CA LEU A 82 13.69 -0.32 -2.91
C LEU A 82 14.54 -1.56 -2.64
N ARG A 83 15.26 -2.12 -3.61
CA ARG A 83 16.26 -3.16 -3.35
C ARG A 83 17.55 -2.47 -2.97
#